data_AF-A0A940ZYC3-F1
#
_entry.id   AF-A0A940ZYC3-F1
#
_cell.length_a   1.000
_cell.length_b   1.000
_cell.length_c   1.000
_cell.angle_alpha   90.00
_cell.angle_beta   90.00
_cell.angle_gamma   90.00
#
_symmetry.space_group_name_H-M   'P 1'
#
loop_
_entity.id
_entity.type
_entity.pdbx_description
1 polymer ?
#
loop_
_entity_poly.entity_id
_entity_poly.type
_entity_poly.pdbx_seq_one_letter_code
_entity_poly.pdbx_strand_id
1 'polypeptide(L)' 'MSDNRREKGKAMFDAVYGGVLPVPPDRDLPFQNLMLDNLFSEVWGREAMSIRDRRLIIIGVIAATADASLIEIQLK' A
#
# COMPACT_ATOMS: atom_id res chain seq x y z
N MET A 1 19.36 11.00 2.44
CA MET A 1 18.03 11.40 2.99
C MET A 1 16.86 10.57 2.41
N SER A 2 17.08 9.61 1.50
CA SER A 2 16.06 8.71 0.93
C SER A 2 15.73 7.48 1.80
N ASP A 3 16.70 6.97 2.57
CA ASP A 3 16.56 5.69 3.28
C ASP A 3 15.41 5.67 4.28
N ASN A 4 15.22 6.75 5.04
CA ASN A 4 14.09 6.87 5.98
C ASN A 4 12.72 6.77 5.26
N ARG A 5 12.62 7.26 4.02
CA ARG A 5 11.38 7.21 3.23
C ARG A 5 11.12 5.80 2.72
N ARG A 6 12.16 5.13 2.22
CA ARG A 6 12.07 3.75 1.74
C ARG A 6 11.66 2.80 2.86
N GLU A 7 12.25 2.93 4.04
CA GLU A 7 11.92 2.12 5.21
C GLU A 7 10.48 2.33 5.66
N LYS A 8 10.01 3.58 5.74
CA LYS A 8 8.60 3.90 6.01
C LYS A 8 7.67 3.27 4.98
N GLY A 9 8.02 3.38 3.69
CA GLY A 9 7.30 2.76 2.59
C GLY A 9 7.16 1.25 2.74
N LYS A 10 8.26 0.56 3.08
CA LYS A 10 8.24 -0.90 3.32
C LYS A 10 7.40 -1.29 4.53
N ALA A 11 7.52 -0.56 5.64
CA ALA A 11 6.73 -0.82 6.84
C ALA A 11 5.23 -0.63 6.58
N MET A 12 4.86 0.43 5.85
CA MET A 12 3.46 0.66 5.48
C MET A 12 2.96 -0.34 4.43
N PHE A 13 3.80 -0.74 3.47
CA PHE A 13 3.48 -1.83 2.55
C PHE A 13 3.15 -3.11 3.33
N ASP A 14 4.00 -3.49 4.28
CA ASP A 14 3.79 -4.69 5.08
C ASP A 14 2.50 -4.61 5.91
N ALA A 15 2.22 -3.44 6.52
CA ALA A 15 0.98 -3.22 7.26
C ALA A 15 -0.29 -3.35 6.39
N VAL A 16 -0.23 -2.98 5.11
CA VAL A 16 -1.40 -3.01 4.22
C VAL A 16 -1.50 -4.34 3.47
N TYR A 17 -0.37 -4.86 2.95
CA TYR A 17 -0.28 -5.98 2.02
C TYR A 17 0.43 -7.23 2.57
N GLY A 18 1.15 -7.16 3.70
CA GLY A 18 2.06 -8.22 4.18
C GLY A 18 1.42 -9.58 4.42
N GLY A 19 0.09 -9.63 4.60
CA GLY A 19 -0.64 -10.90 4.65
C GLY A 19 -0.89 -11.55 3.29
N VAL A 20 -0.80 -10.82 2.18
CA VAL A 20 -1.12 -11.29 0.81
C VAL A 20 0.12 -11.31 -0.08
N LEU A 21 0.94 -10.26 0.00
CA LEU A 21 2.11 -10.07 -0.85
C LEU A 21 3.35 -9.80 0.01
N PRO A 22 4.50 -10.42 -0.31
CA PRO A 22 5.75 -10.11 0.37
C PRO A 22 6.21 -8.70 0.01
N VAL A 23 6.88 -8.03 0.95
CA VAL A 23 7.56 -6.74 0.70
C VAL A 23 8.52 -6.91 -0.49
N PRO A 24 8.48 -6.01 -1.50
CA PRO A 24 9.39 -6.10 -2.63
C PRO A 24 10.86 -6.06 -2.20
N PRO A 25 11.73 -6.88 -2.82
CA PRO A 25 13.16 -6.82 -2.54
C PRO A 25 13.77 -5.49 -3.00
N ASP A 26 14.90 -5.11 -2.42
CA ASP A 26 15.65 -3.93 -2.85
C ASP A 26 16.27 -4.16 -4.23
N ARG A 27 15.52 -3.75 -5.26
CA ARG A 27 15.92 -3.76 -6.66
C ARG A 27 15.60 -2.41 -7.27
N ASP A 28 16.41 -1.98 -8.24
CA ASP A 28 16.17 -0.73 -8.95
C ASP A 28 15.10 -0.89 -10.04
N LEU A 29 13.87 -1.14 -9.59
CA LEU A 29 12.69 -1.20 -10.45
C LEU A 29 11.89 0.10 -10.27
N PRO A 30 11.81 0.98 -11.29
CA PRO A 30 11.22 2.31 -11.15
C PRO A 30 9.82 2.31 -10.54
N PHE A 31 8.98 1.35 -10.94
CA PHE A 31 7.63 1.19 -10.38
C PHE A 31 7.65 0.85 -8.88
N GLN A 32 8.50 -0.09 -8.46
CA GLN A 32 8.57 -0.49 -7.04
C GLN A 32 9.15 0.62 -6.18
N ASN A 33 10.15 1.33 -6.70
CA ASN A 33 10.72 2.50 -6.06
C ASN A 33 9.64 3.57 -5.84
N LEU A 34 8.89 3.93 -6.88
CA LEU A 34 7.81 4.93 -6.77
C LEU A 34 6.71 4.47 -5.81
N MET A 35 6.31 3.20 -5.88
CA MET A 35 5.28 2.62 -5.02
C MET A 35 5.70 2.68 -3.53
N LEU A 36 6.92 2.27 -3.19
CA LEU A 36 7.39 2.31 -1.80
C LEU A 36 7.63 3.76 -1.32
N ASP A 37 8.37 4.55 -2.11
CA ASP A 37 8.82 5.88 -1.70
C ASP A 37 7.71 6.94 -1.74
N ASN A 38 6.64 6.73 -2.51
CA ASN A 38 5.54 7.69 -2.62
C ASN A 38 4.21 7.10 -2.15
N LEU A 39 3.70 6.06 -2.79
CA LEU A 39 2.35 5.55 -2.47
C LEU A 39 2.27 5.08 -1.01
N PHE A 40 3.22 4.25 -0.57
CA PHE A 40 3.19 3.70 0.78
C PHE A 40 3.78 4.65 1.83
N SER A 41 4.89 5.32 1.54
CA SER A 41 5.46 6.30 2.49
C SER A 41 4.58 7.53 2.67
N GLU A 42 4.03 8.09 1.59
CA GLU A 42 3.39 9.41 1.63
C GLU A 42 1.86 9.36 1.54
N VAL A 43 1.27 8.51 0.69
CA VAL A 43 -0.20 8.50 0.52
C VAL A 43 -0.87 7.67 1.60
N TRP A 44 -0.43 6.43 1.80
CA TRP A 44 -0.88 5.57 2.90
C TRP A 44 -0.39 6.05 4.26
N GLY A 45 0.81 6.64 4.33
CA GLY A 45 1.41 7.19 5.54
C GLY A 45 0.68 8.40 6.16
N ARG A 46 -0.27 9.06 5.48
CA ARG A 46 -1.00 10.21 6.04
C ARG A 46 -1.87 9.81 7.21
N GLU A 47 -1.73 10.56 8.31
CA GLU A 47 -2.54 10.45 9.55
C GLU A 47 -3.99 10.94 9.40
N ALA A 48 -4.42 11.29 8.18
CA ALA A 48 -5.79 11.74 7.93
C ALA A 48 -6.84 10.61 8.08
N MET A 49 -6.43 9.34 7.94
CA MET A 49 -7.36 8.20 7.94
C MET A 49 -6.65 6.89 8.28
N SER A 50 -7.31 6.06 9.09
CA SER A 50 -6.83 4.72 9.44
C SER A 50 -6.79 3.77 8.22
N ILE A 51 -5.98 2.71 8.28
CA ILE A 51 -5.96 1.66 7.24
C ILE A 51 -7.35 1.03 7.07
N ARG A 52 -8.06 0.79 8.18
CA ARG A 52 -9.42 0.23 8.17
C ARG A 52 -10.38 1.10 7.37
N ASP A 53 -10.39 2.42 7.61
CA ASP A 53 -11.33 3.31 6.94
C ASP A 53 -10.98 3.48 5.45
N ARG A 54 -9.68 3.49 5.10
CA ARG A 54 -9.24 3.47 3.70
C ARG A 54 -9.70 2.22 2.97
N ARG A 55 -9.62 1.05 3.61
CA ARG A 55 -10.12 -0.22 3.05
C ARG A 55 -11.60 -0.15 2.71
N LEU A 56 -12.43 0.44 3.58
CA LEU A 56 -13.87 0.60 3.31
C LEU A 56 -14.14 1.42 2.04
N ILE A 57 -13.37 2.50 1.82
CA ILE A 57 -13.45 3.31 0.59
C ILE A 57 -13.04 2.47 -0.63
N ILE A 58 -11.90 1.77 -0.54
CA ILE A 58 -11.37 0.95 -1.64
C ILE A 58 -12.34 -0.19 -2.00
N ILE A 59 -12.99 -0.82 -1.02
CA ILE A 59 -14.03 -1.83 -1.26
C ILE A 59 -15.20 -1.23 -2.05
N GLY A 60 -15.62 0.00 -1.74
CA GLY A 60 -16.62 0.71 -2.53
C GLY A 60 -16.19 0.95 -3.98
N VAL A 61 -14.91 1.30 -4.20
CA VAL A 61 -14.35 1.47 -5.55
C VAL A 61 -14.32 0.14 -6.30
N ILE A 62 -13.85 -0.93 -5.67
CA ILE A 62 -13.83 -2.30 -6.25
C ILE A 62 -15.24 -2.73 -6.66
N ALA A 63 -16.24 -2.51 -5.80
CA ALA A 63 -17.62 -2.84 -6.10
C ALA A 63 -18.16 -2.03 -7.30
N ALA A 64 -17.74 -0.77 -7.44
CA ALA A 64 -18.16 0.09 -8.53
C ALA A 64 -17.47 -0.26 -9.87
N THR A 65 -16.23 -0.74 -9.85
CA THR A 65 -15.46 -1.08 -11.06
C THR A 65 -15.64 -2.52 -11.52
N ALA A 66 -16.28 -3.37 -10.71
CA ALA A 66 -16.39 -4.82 -10.93
C ALA A 66 -15.02 -5.53 -11.08
N ASP A 67 -13.96 -4.94 -10.52
CA ASP A 67 -12.61 -5.50 -10.51
C ASP A 67 -12.28 -6.10 -9.14
N ALA A 68 -12.54 -7.40 -8.99
CA ALA A 68 -12.30 -8.12 -7.76
C ALA A 68 -10.82 -8.46 -7.50
N SER A 69 -9.89 -8.13 -8.40
CA SER A 69 -8.47 -8.54 -8.29
C SER A 69 -7.79 -8.04 -7.01
N LEU A 70 -8.32 -6.98 -6.38
CA LEU A 70 -7.75 -6.35 -5.19
C LEU A 70 -8.53 -6.64 -3.89
N ILE A 71 -9.62 -7.43 -3.94
CA ILE A 71 -10.52 -7.57 -2.78
C ILE A 71 -9.86 -8.29 -1.61
N GLU A 72 -9.05 -9.32 -1.87
CA GLU A 72 -8.42 -10.13 -0.82
C GLU A 72 -7.52 -9.30 0.11
N ILE A 73 -6.82 -8.32 -0.45
CA ILE A 73 -5.98 -7.38 0.28
C ILE A 73 -6.80 -6.56 1.29
N GLN A 74 -8.05 -6.21 0.93
CA GLN A 74 -8.88 -5.33 1.75
C GLN A 74 -9.61 -6.07 2.88
N LEU A 75 -9.66 -7.40 2.85
CA LEU A 75 -10.40 -8.22 3.82
C LEU A 75 -9.55 -8.74 4.98
N LYS A 76 -8.27 -8.37 5.05
CA LYS A 76 -7.36 -8.80 6.12
C LYS A 76 -7.46 -7.97 7.38
#